data_AF-A0A0B1SL10-F1
#
_entry.id   AF-A0A0B1SL10-F1
#
_cell.length_a   1.000
_cell.length_b   1.000
_cell.length_c   1.000
_cell.angle_alpha   90.00
_cell.angle_beta   90.00
_cell.angle_gamma   90.00
#
_symmetry.space_group_name_H-M   'P 1'
#
loop_
_entity.id
_entity.type
_entity.pdbx_description
1 polymer ?
#
loop_
_entity_poly.entity_id
_entity_poly.type
_entity_poly.pdbx_seq_one_letter_code
_entity_poly.pdbx_strand_id
1 'polypeptide(L)'
;MLGYLLNETADIAVAPLTITQERERAVDFSKPFMTTGISIMIKKPEKQEFNIFSFMEPLGMRIWIFTLCSYVGVSLTIFLVSSFSPYEQRVQFNRGEFSVSNEFSMYNSLWFTLAAFMQQGTDILPKLVKLS
;
A
#
# COMPACT_ATOMS: atom_id res chain seq x y z
N MET A 1 -41.54 11.12 36.67
CA MET A 1 -40.95 10.95 38.02
C MET A 1 -41.06 12.24 38.83
N LEU A 2 -40.43 13.35 38.45
CA LEU A 2 -40.53 14.61 39.21
C LEU A 2 -41.97 15.10 39.42
N GLY A 3 -42.85 14.97 38.43
CA GLY A 3 -44.27 15.33 38.57
C GLY A 3 -45.01 14.57 39.68
N TYR A 4 -44.60 13.35 40.02
CA TYR A 4 -45.23 12.59 41.12
C TYR A 4 -44.85 13.16 42.49
N LEU A 5 -43.63 13.68 42.61
CA LEU A 5 -43.17 14.39 43.82
C LEU A 5 -43.86 15.75 43.95
N LEU A 6 -44.00 16.48 42.83
CA LEU A 6 -44.65 17.80 42.81
C LEU A 6 -46.16 17.73 43.09
N ASN A 7 -46.82 16.66 42.64
CA ASN A 7 -48.25 16.46 42.88
C ASN A 7 -48.54 15.74 44.21
N GLU A 8 -47.53 15.56 45.08
CA GLU A 8 -47.65 14.88 46.38
C GLU A 8 -48.19 13.43 46.27
N THR A 9 -48.07 12.83 45.09
CA THR A 9 -48.47 11.43 44.86
C THR A 9 -47.36 10.44 45.24
N ALA A 10 -46.14 10.92 45.49
CA ALA A 10 -45.00 10.15 45.94
C ALA A 10 -44.16 10.98 46.92
N ASP A 11 -43.71 10.35 48.02
CA ASP A 11 -42.91 11.01 49.05
C ASP A 11 -41.40 11.06 48.72
N ILE A 12 -40.91 10.07 47.97
CA ILE A 12 -39.49 9.96 47.58
C ILE A 12 -39.34 9.28 46.23
N ALA A 13 -38.32 9.67 45.47
CA ALA A 13 -37.95 9.01 44.21
C ALA A 13 -36.51 8.50 44.27
N VAL A 14 -36.34 7.19 44.11
CA VAL A 14 -35.02 6.53 44.01
C VAL A 14 -34.80 6.08 42.57
N ALA A 15 -33.97 6.80 41.83
CA ALA A 15 -33.72 6.56 40.41
C ALA A 15 -32.36 7.14 39.98
N PRO A 16 -31.79 6.72 38.84
CA PRO A 16 -30.61 7.36 38.25
C PRO A 16 -31.00 8.74 37.67
N LEU A 17 -31.11 9.73 38.54
CA LEU A 17 -31.52 11.09 38.19
C LEU A 17 -30.33 12.05 38.27
N THR A 18 -30.00 12.69 37.16
CA THR A 18 -29.00 13.76 37.13
C THR A 18 -29.54 15.00 37.83
N ILE A 19 -28.76 15.53 38.78
CA ILE A 19 -29.01 16.80 39.46
C ILE A 19 -28.74 17.93 38.47
N THR A 20 -29.74 18.75 38.17
CA THR A 20 -29.63 19.95 37.33
C THR A 20 -30.24 21.14 38.06
N GLN A 21 -29.79 22.36 37.73
CA GLN A 21 -30.25 23.58 38.42
C GLN A 21 -31.78 23.76 38.36
N GLU A 22 -32.39 23.44 37.22
CA GLU A 22 -33.85 23.55 37.05
C GLU A 22 -34.61 22.57 37.96
N ARG A 23 -34.08 21.35 38.14
CA ARG A 23 -34.70 20.33 38.99
C ARG A 23 -34.51 20.62 40.47
N GLU A 24 -33.34 21.14 40.85
CA GLU A 24 -33.02 21.55 42.22
C GLU A 24 -33.87 22.72 42.70
N ARG A 25 -34.42 23.55 41.80
CA ARG A 25 -35.40 24.59 42.16
C ARG A 25 -36.79 24.05 42.49
N ALA A 26 -37.10 22.84 42.04
CA ALA A 26 -38.44 22.26 42.16
C ALA A 26 -38.53 21.17 43.25
N VAL A 27 -37.42 20.45 43.50
CA VAL A 27 -37.33 19.40 44.53
C VAL A 27 -35.95 19.39 45.18
N ASP A 28 -35.90 18.95 46.43
CA ASP A 28 -34.63 18.78 47.16
C ASP A 28 -33.94 17.45 46.81
N PHE A 29 -32.61 17.49 46.69
CA PHE A 29 -31.76 16.33 46.42
C PHE A 29 -30.83 16.04 47.61
N SER A 30 -30.54 14.76 47.84
CA SER A 30 -29.46 14.34 48.75
C SER A 30 -28.09 14.57 48.12
N LYS A 31 -27.01 14.38 48.90
CA LYS A 31 -25.66 14.44 48.35
C LYS A 31 -25.47 13.34 47.28
N PRO A 32 -24.82 13.68 46.15
CA PRO A 32 -24.62 12.72 45.08
C PRO A 32 -23.81 11.51 45.57
N PHE A 33 -24.34 10.30 45.36
CA PHE A 33 -23.69 9.06 45.75
C PHE A 33 -22.72 8.51 44.67
N MET A 34 -22.83 9.01 43.43
CA MET A 34 -22.02 8.59 42.29
C MET A 34 -21.82 9.77 41.34
N THR A 35 -20.59 9.96 40.86
CA THR A 35 -20.23 10.97 39.86
C THR A 35 -20.20 10.33 38.49
N THR A 36 -21.14 10.70 37.62
CA THR A 36 -21.16 10.26 36.20
C THR A 36 -20.84 11.43 35.27
N GLY A 37 -20.15 11.12 34.17
CA GLY A 37 -19.87 12.05 33.10
C GLY A 37 -20.45 11.57 31.77
N ILE A 38 -20.52 12.46 30.78
CA ILE A 38 -20.90 12.09 29.41
C ILE A 38 -19.72 11.36 28.77
N SER A 39 -19.96 10.18 28.22
CA SER A 39 -18.98 9.41 27.47
C SER A 39 -19.54 9.03 26.10
N ILE A 40 -18.68 9.04 25.08
CA ILE A 40 -19.05 8.64 23.72
C ILE A 40 -18.71 7.16 23.56
N MET A 41 -19.74 6.35 23.33
CA MET A 41 -19.58 4.94 23.00
C MET A 41 -19.48 4.77 21.48
N ILE A 42 -18.35 4.25 21.00
CA ILE A 42 -18.18 3.87 19.60
C ILE A 42 -18.16 2.35 19.45
N LYS A 43 -18.71 1.85 18.34
CA LYS A 43 -18.57 0.44 17.98
C LYS A 43 -17.09 0.13 17.78
N LYS A 44 -16.64 -1.04 18.30
CA LYS A 44 -15.28 -1.53 18.05
C LYS A 44 -15.04 -1.60 16.53
N PRO A 45 -13.97 -0.97 16.01
CA PRO A 45 -13.66 -1.07 14.59
C PRO A 45 -13.41 -2.54 14.25
N GLU A 46 -13.94 -2.95 13.11
CA GLU A 46 -13.67 -4.28 12.56
C GLU A 46 -12.16 -4.36 12.28
N LYS A 47 -11.52 -5.46 12.69
CA LYS A 47 -10.10 -5.65 12.41
C LYS A 47 -9.98 -5.79 10.89
N GLN A 48 -9.19 -4.92 10.26
CA GLN A 48 -8.84 -5.09 8.86
C GLN A 48 -8.21 -6.47 8.69
N GLU A 49 -8.79 -7.29 7.81
CA GLU A 49 -8.19 -8.58 7.47
C GLU A 49 -6.86 -8.34 6.78
N PHE A 50 -5.81 -9.04 7.23
CA PHE A 50 -4.49 -8.91 6.67
C PHE A 50 -4.52 -9.38 5.20
N ASN A 51 -4.52 -8.44 4.27
CA ASN A 51 -4.39 -8.75 2.86
C ASN A 51 -2.92 -9.08 2.58
N ILE A 52 -2.66 -10.26 2.00
CA ILE A 52 -1.31 -10.72 1.64
C ILE A 52 -0.66 -9.78 0.60
N PHE A 53 -1.48 -9.01 -0.13
CA PHE A 53 -1.04 -7.99 -1.09
C PHE A 53 -0.88 -6.59 -0.48
N SER A 54 -0.94 -6.42 0.85
CA SER A 54 -0.74 -5.11 1.50
C SER A 54 0.66 -4.54 1.24
N PHE A 55 1.65 -5.39 0.88
CA PHE A 55 2.95 -4.93 0.39
C PHE A 55 2.87 -4.15 -0.94
N MET A 56 1.88 -4.44 -1.81
CA MET A 56 1.69 -3.75 -3.08
C MET A 56 0.81 -2.50 -2.94
N GLU A 57 0.14 -2.32 -1.80
CA GLU A 57 -0.76 -1.20 -1.48
C GLU A 57 -0.10 0.20 -1.51
N PRO A 58 1.18 0.39 -1.15
CA PRO A 58 1.84 1.70 -1.24
C PRO A 58 1.96 2.21 -2.68
N LEU A 59 1.93 1.31 -3.67
CA LEU A 59 2.05 1.64 -5.08
C LEU A 59 0.71 1.41 -5.79
N GLY A 60 0.07 2.50 -6.24
CA GLY A 60 -1.21 2.39 -6.93
C GLY A 60 -1.16 1.51 -8.19
N MET A 61 -2.24 0.77 -8.46
CA MET A 61 -2.35 -0.17 -9.61
C MET A 61 -1.96 0.47 -10.96
N ARG A 62 -2.18 1.77 -11.13
CA ARG A 62 -1.78 2.51 -12.34
C ARG A 62 -0.27 2.46 -12.57
N ILE A 63 0.52 2.61 -11.51
CA ILE A 63 1.98 2.63 -11.60
C ILE A 63 2.49 1.24 -11.97
N TRP A 64 1.92 0.18 -11.39
CA TRP A 64 2.24 -1.21 -11.78
C TRP A 64 2.04 -1.47 -13.27
N ILE A 65 0.93 -0.99 -13.84
CA ILE A 65 0.67 -1.11 -15.28
C ILE A 65 1.71 -0.33 -16.09
N PHE A 66 2.02 0.91 -15.69
CA PHE A 66 3.06 1.70 -16.36
C PHE A 66 4.45 1.06 -16.29
N THR A 67 4.81 0.46 -15.15
CA THR A 67 6.07 -0.29 -14.98
C THR A 67 6.14 -1.48 -15.93
N LEU A 68 5.06 -2.26 -16.05
CA LEU A 68 5.00 -3.40 -16.98
C LEU A 68 5.08 -2.94 -18.45
N CYS A 69 4.34 -1.89 -18.81
CA CYS A 69 4.39 -1.31 -20.16
C CYS A 69 5.78 -0.77 -20.50
N SER A 70 6.42 -0.07 -19.56
CA SER A 70 7.78 0.45 -19.73
C SER A 70 8.80 -0.69 -19.90
N TYR A 71 8.70 -1.75 -19.10
CA TYR A 71 9.56 -2.93 -19.23
C TYR A 71 9.49 -3.56 -20.63
N VAL A 72 8.27 -3.77 -21.15
CA VAL A 72 8.06 -4.29 -22.51
C VAL A 72 8.61 -3.33 -23.56
N GLY A 73 8.39 -2.02 -23.39
CA GLY A 73 8.90 -0.99 -24.29
C GLY A 73 10.43 -0.98 -24.35
N VAL A 74 11.11 -1.01 -23.21
CA VAL A 74 12.58 -1.06 -23.13
C VAL A 74 13.11 -2.34 -23.78
N SER A 75 12.52 -3.50 -23.48
CA SER A 75 12.90 -4.75 -24.13
C SER A 75 12.73 -4.69 -25.65
N LEU A 76 11.65 -4.10 -26.15
CA LEU A 76 11.43 -3.95 -27.59
C LEU A 76 12.46 -3.01 -28.22
N THR A 77 12.79 -1.89 -27.57
CA THR A 77 13.79 -0.96 -28.09
C THR A 77 15.17 -1.58 -28.19
N ILE A 78 15.60 -2.36 -27.18
CA ILE A 78 16.89 -3.07 -27.22
C ILE A 78 16.88 -4.15 -28.32
N PHE A 79 15.77 -4.88 -28.48
CA PHE A 79 15.62 -5.86 -29.56
C PHE A 79 15.73 -5.22 -30.95
N LEU A 80 15.09 -4.06 -31.16
CA LEU A 80 15.17 -3.32 -32.42
C LEU A 80 16.58 -2.78 -32.67
N VAL A 81 17.24 -2.22 -31.67
CA VAL A 81 18.63 -1.75 -31.77
C VAL A 81 19.57 -2.91 -32.13
N SER A 82 19.39 -4.08 -31.51
CA SER A 82 20.15 -5.31 -31.85
C SER A 82 19.87 -5.79 -33.28
N SER A 83 18.62 -5.69 -33.74
CA SER A 83 18.23 -6.09 -35.11
C SER A 83 18.77 -5.14 -36.19
N PHE A 84 18.78 -3.82 -35.93
CA PHE A 84 19.29 -2.81 -36.86
C PHE A 84 20.81 -2.63 -36.80
N SER A 85 21.47 -3.08 -35.72
CA SER A 85 22.92 -3.06 -35.56
C SER A 85 23.49 -4.48 -35.51
N PRO A 86 23.54 -5.20 -36.64
CA PRO A 86 24.35 -6.42 -36.78
C PRO A 86 25.86 -6.08 -36.85
N TYR A 87 26.35 -5.13 -36.04
CA TYR A 87 27.77 -4.76 -35.95
C TYR A 87 28.48 -5.36 -34.74
N GLU A 88 27.77 -6.05 -33.83
CA GLU A 88 28.37 -6.85 -32.74
C GLU A 88 28.41 -8.36 -33.05
N GLN A 89 28.53 -8.72 -34.33
CA GLN A 89 28.74 -10.11 -34.71
C GLN A 89 30.17 -10.54 -34.28
N ARG A 90 30.34 -11.05 -33.06
CA ARG A 90 31.57 -11.73 -32.68
C ARG A 90 31.65 -13.03 -33.46
N VAL A 91 32.63 -13.09 -34.34
CA VAL A 91 33.14 -14.36 -34.84
C VAL A 91 33.91 -15.01 -33.68
N GLN A 92 33.27 -15.93 -32.96
CA GLN A 92 33.97 -16.82 -32.04
C GLN A 92 34.46 -18.04 -32.82
N PHE A 93 35.77 -18.20 -32.91
CA PHE A 93 36.40 -19.38 -33.50
C PHE A 93 36.61 -20.40 -32.37
N ASN A 94 35.79 -21.46 -32.34
CA ASN A 94 35.98 -22.54 -31.40
C ASN A 94 35.89 -23.89 -32.10
N ARG A 95 36.94 -24.71 -31.94
CA ARG A 95 37.06 -26.07 -32.50
C ARG A 95 36.73 -26.22 -34.00
N GLY A 96 37.25 -25.34 -34.84
CA GLY A 96 37.25 -25.52 -36.29
C GLY A 96 35.92 -25.26 -37.01
N GLU A 97 34.88 -24.80 -36.30
CA GLU A 97 33.62 -24.33 -36.90
C GLU A 97 33.41 -22.84 -36.63
N PHE A 98 32.96 -22.10 -37.66
CA PHE A 98 32.54 -20.71 -37.53
C PHE A 98 31.12 -20.68 -36.94
N SER A 99 30.99 -20.47 -35.63
CA SER A 99 29.70 -20.20 -35.00
C SER A 99 29.53 -18.71 -34.75
N VAL A 100 28.56 -18.10 -35.41
CA VAL A 100 28.11 -16.73 -35.11
C VAL A 100 27.24 -16.80 -33.85
N SER A 101 27.82 -16.52 -32.68
CA SER A 101 27.08 -16.45 -31.41
C SER A 101 26.65 -15.01 -31.15
N ASN A 102 25.35 -14.75 -31.33
CA ASN A 102 24.73 -13.48 -30.94
C ASN A 102 24.53 -13.49 -29.42
N GLU A 103 25.45 -12.90 -28.64
CA GLU A 103 25.36 -12.82 -27.17
C GLU A 103 24.11 -12.04 -26.70
N PHE A 104 23.49 -11.24 -27.57
CA PHE A 104 22.18 -10.60 -27.37
C PHE A 104 21.06 -11.31 -28.14
N SER A 105 20.76 -12.56 -27.78
CA SER A 105 19.47 -13.16 -28.13
C SER A 105 18.33 -12.46 -27.36
N MET A 106 17.09 -12.46 -27.88
CA MET A 106 15.91 -11.82 -27.28
C MET A 106 15.74 -12.15 -25.78
N TYR A 107 16.10 -13.38 -25.41
CA TYR A 107 16.11 -13.88 -24.03
C TYR A 107 17.16 -13.18 -23.14
N ASN A 108 18.35 -12.91 -23.64
CA ASN A 108 19.42 -12.24 -22.90
C ASN A 108 19.14 -10.75 -22.73
N SER A 109 18.50 -10.11 -23.72
CA SER A 109 18.01 -8.73 -23.56
C SER A 109 16.92 -8.62 -22.50
N LEU A 110 15.97 -9.57 -22.48
CA LEU A 110 14.92 -9.62 -21.47
C LEU A 110 15.51 -9.82 -20.06
N TRP A 111 16.46 -10.75 -19.94
CA TRP A 111 17.17 -11.02 -18.69
C TRP A 111 17.98 -9.81 -18.22
N PHE A 112 18.67 -9.11 -19.13
CA PHE A 112 19.41 -7.88 -18.82
C PHE A 112 18.47 -6.78 -18.31
N THR A 113 17.34 -6.54 -18.99
CA THR A 113 16.35 -5.54 -18.55
C THR A 113 15.73 -5.87 -17.21
N LEU A 114 15.47 -7.16 -16.93
CA LEU A 114 14.89 -7.63 -15.68
C LEU A 114 15.87 -7.42 -14.52
N ALA A 115 17.12 -7.79 -14.71
CA ALA A 115 18.16 -7.66 -13.71
C ALA A 115 18.53 -6.18 -13.46
N ALA A 116 18.59 -5.35 -14.51
CA ALA A 116 18.76 -3.90 -14.37
C ALA A 116 17.61 -3.25 -13.58
N PHE A 117 16.36 -3.69 -13.82
CA PHE A 117 15.20 -3.21 -13.07
C PHE A 117 15.24 -3.63 -11.58
N MET A 118 15.69 -4.85 -11.31
CA MET A 118 15.85 -5.37 -9.94
C MET A 118 17.13 -4.87 -9.24
N GLN A 119 17.90 -3.96 -9.86
CA GLN A 119 19.20 -3.49 -9.37
C GLN A 119 20.20 -4.61 -9.08
N GLN A 120 20.01 -5.78 -9.70
CA GLN A 120 20.94 -6.89 -9.62
C GLN A 120 21.93 -6.76 -10.78
N GLY A 121 23.22 -6.69 -10.46
CA GLY A 121 24.28 -6.62 -11.46
C GLY A 121 24.23 -7.86 -12.37
N THR A 122 24.43 -7.65 -13.67
CA THR A 122 24.54 -8.72 -14.67
C THR A 122 25.95 -8.81 -15.21
N ASP A 123 26.38 -10.01 -15.61
CA ASP A 123 27.68 -10.24 -16.26
C ASP A 123 27.72 -9.76 -17.73
N ILE A 124 26.62 -9.18 -18.24
CA ILE A 124 26.45 -8.79 -19.65
C ILE A 124 26.47 -7.26 -19.72
N LEU A 125 27.64 -6.67 -19.96
CA LEU A 125 27.79 -5.22 -20.10
C LEU A 125 27.85 -4.81 -21.58
N PRO A 126 27.06 -3.80 -22.02
CA PRO A 126 27.25 -3.19 -23.33
C PRO A 126 28.61 -2.49 -23.39
N LYS A 127 29.37 -2.68 -24.48
CA LYS A 127 30.64 -1.97 -24.66
C LYS A 127 30.39 -0.52 -25.06
N LEU A 128 30.92 0.41 -24.27
CA LEU A 128 30.97 1.82 -24.64
C LEU A 128 31.95 2.04 -25.80
N VAL A 129 31.57 2.92 -26.73
CA VAL A 129 32.48 3.49 -27.73
C VAL A 129 33.59 4.24 -26.97
N LYS A 130 34.81 3.71 -27.04
CA LYS A 130 36.00 4.45 -26.60
C LYS A 130 36.17 5.65 -27.55
N LEU A 131 35.84 6.84 -27.07
CA LEU A 131 36.38 8.08 -27.61
C LEU A 131 37.86 8.14 -27.20
N SER A 132 38.74 7.91 -28.18
CA SER A 132 40.16 8.26 -28.10
C SER A 132 40.41 9.54 -28.87
#